data_AF-A0A118JZY9-F1
#
_entry.id   AF-A0A118JZY9-F1
#
_cell.length_a   1.000
_cell.length_b   1.000
_cell.length_c   1.000
_cell.angle_alpha   90.00
_cell.angle_beta   90.00
_cell.angle_gamma   90.00
#
_symmetry.space_group_name_H-M   'P 1'
#
loop_
_entity.id
_entity.type
_entity.pdbx_description
1 polymer ?
#
loop_
_entity_poly.entity_id
_entity_poly.type
_entity_poly.pdbx_seq_one_letter_code
_entity_poly.pdbx_strand_id
1 'polypeptide(L)'
;MGEVIPPFYHCILSQGKDQEEAKEKAIENLKLVEEHLKGKQFFGGETYGLQDFAFGWLAYYPGIIRKAVNLEMLDEETFPNLCAWKERFSDFPVIKENWPDEDAVILMTWSSPFALRVVWALKLKGVEYETIYEDLANKSSSLLEYNPVHKKVPVLLHNGIPICESLVILEYIDETWNEGGEDQEKAKEKVLENLKFVEEHLKGKKFFDGEVFGFLDLVFGWLVAPSVFHAYTSQEMEKEEAKGLALQNLDIIEKQLIGKKFFSGATFGFLDLAFGWIANYLGIFEETGGIKLLDKERFPLILEWKENFSNIPEIKENWPDREKLVTKFRLMREYYISVAAAKRTIS
;
A
#
# COMPACT_ATOMS: atom_id res chain seq x y z
N MET A 1 -30.50 17.90 -0.44
CA MET A 1 -29.18 17.86 -1.11
C MET A 1 -28.22 18.94 -0.60
N GLY A 2 -28.58 20.23 -0.63
CA GLY A 2 -27.65 21.33 -0.30
C GLY A 2 -27.01 21.29 1.09
N GLU A 3 -27.66 20.67 2.08
CA GLU A 3 -27.10 20.53 3.43
C GLU A 3 -26.36 19.19 3.64
N VAL A 4 -26.68 18.16 2.85
CA VAL A 4 -26.14 16.79 3.00
C VAL A 4 -24.74 16.65 2.40
N ILE A 5 -24.51 17.25 1.23
CA ILE A 5 -23.28 17.08 0.44
C ILE A 5 -22.05 17.74 1.10
N PRO A 6 -22.10 18.99 1.60
CA PRO A 6 -20.90 19.66 2.11
C PRO A 6 -20.22 18.93 3.30
N PRO A 7 -20.96 18.41 4.30
CA PRO A 7 -20.35 17.61 5.37
C PRO A 7 -19.65 16.33 4.87
N PHE A 8 -20.22 15.65 3.86
CA PHE A 8 -19.62 14.45 3.25
C PHE A 8 -18.24 14.71 2.64
N TYR A 9 -18.10 15.78 1.85
CA TYR A 9 -16.80 16.18 1.31
C TYR A 9 -15.85 16.62 2.42
N HIS A 10 -16.37 17.32 3.44
CA HIS A 10 -15.54 17.75 4.54
C HIS A 10 -14.96 16.57 5.34
N CYS A 11 -15.71 15.47 5.51
CA CYS A 11 -15.19 14.25 6.13
C CYS A 11 -13.93 13.71 5.43
N ILE A 12 -13.86 13.82 4.09
CA ILE A 12 -12.71 13.36 3.30
C ILE A 12 -11.53 14.31 3.44
N LEU A 13 -11.78 15.62 3.48
CA LEU A 13 -10.76 16.66 3.38
C LEU A 13 -10.20 17.14 4.72
N SER A 14 -10.75 16.69 5.85
CA SER A 14 -10.37 17.13 7.20
C SER A 14 -9.83 15.99 8.05
N GLN A 15 -9.18 16.31 9.19
CA GLN A 15 -8.67 15.34 10.15
C GLN A 15 -8.93 15.78 11.60
N GLY A 16 -8.88 14.82 12.52
CA GLY A 16 -9.04 15.07 13.95
C GLY A 16 -10.42 15.64 14.27
N LYS A 17 -10.48 16.66 15.12
CA LYS A 17 -11.74 17.22 15.62
C LYS A 17 -12.65 17.74 14.50
N ASP A 18 -12.06 18.37 13.48
CA ASP A 18 -12.82 18.93 12.35
C ASP A 18 -13.50 17.84 11.50
N GLN A 19 -12.88 16.65 11.45
CA GLN A 19 -13.43 15.48 10.77
C GLN A 19 -14.55 14.83 11.58
N GLU A 20 -14.42 14.78 12.91
CA GLU A 20 -15.47 14.31 13.81
C GLU A 20 -16.73 15.18 13.72
N GLU A 21 -16.58 16.50 13.80
CA GLU A 21 -17.69 17.45 13.68
C GLU A 21 -18.39 17.34 12.30
N ALA A 22 -17.60 17.16 11.24
CA ALA A 22 -18.14 16.94 9.90
C ALA A 22 -18.93 15.63 9.79
N LYS A 23 -18.42 14.55 10.41
CA LYS A 23 -19.10 13.26 10.45
C LYS A 23 -20.44 13.36 11.17
N GLU A 24 -20.47 13.96 12.36
CA GLU A 24 -21.70 14.12 13.13
C GLU A 24 -22.77 14.85 12.31
N LYS A 25 -22.39 15.95 11.67
CA LYS A 25 -23.29 16.73 10.82
C LYS A 25 -23.76 15.95 9.59
N ALA A 26 -22.87 15.17 8.97
CA ALA A 26 -23.24 14.33 7.84
C ALA A 26 -24.26 13.25 8.25
N ILE A 27 -24.04 12.59 9.39
CA ILE A 27 -24.93 11.57 9.96
C ILE A 27 -26.31 12.17 10.29
N GLU A 28 -26.36 13.35 10.91
CA GLU A 28 -27.62 14.03 11.20
C GLU A 28 -28.42 14.31 9.92
N ASN A 29 -27.75 14.75 8.87
CA ASN A 29 -28.37 15.01 7.59
C ASN A 29 -28.85 13.73 6.87
N LEU A 30 -28.14 12.61 7.01
CA LEU A 30 -28.56 11.32 6.48
C LEU A 30 -29.83 10.81 7.15
N LYS A 31 -30.05 11.09 8.43
CA LYS A 31 -31.28 10.69 9.14
C LYS A 31 -32.53 11.31 8.51
N LEU A 32 -32.41 12.53 7.95
CA LEU A 32 -33.49 13.17 7.21
C LEU A 32 -33.76 12.46 5.87
N VAL A 33 -32.70 12.00 5.19
CA VAL A 33 -32.80 11.26 3.92
C VAL A 33 -33.42 9.87 4.16
N GLU A 34 -33.00 9.19 5.22
CA GLU A 34 -33.54 7.91 5.68
C GLU A 34 -35.04 7.99 5.95
N GLU A 35 -35.50 8.96 6.75
CA GLU A 35 -36.92 9.14 7.03
C GLU A 35 -37.71 9.48 5.75
N HIS A 36 -37.10 10.19 4.79
CA HIS A 36 -37.74 10.50 3.52
C HIS A 36 -37.96 9.26 2.63
N LEU A 37 -37.09 8.26 2.76
CA LEU A 37 -37.13 7.01 2.00
C LEU A 37 -38.06 5.96 2.64
N LYS A 38 -38.43 6.15 3.90
CA LYS A 38 -39.30 5.26 4.66
C LYS A 38 -40.60 4.93 3.93
N GLY A 39 -40.88 3.64 3.81
CA GLY A 39 -42.07 3.11 3.13
C GLY A 39 -42.00 3.17 1.60
N LYS A 40 -40.84 3.51 1.01
CA LYS A 40 -40.61 3.52 -0.44
C LYS A 40 -39.51 2.54 -0.81
N GLN A 41 -39.58 1.99 -2.02
CA GLN A 41 -38.48 1.17 -2.56
C GLN A 41 -37.38 2.03 -3.15
N PHE A 42 -37.76 3.17 -3.73
CA PHE A 42 -36.92 4.17 -4.38
C PHE A 42 -37.31 5.57 -3.90
N PHE A 43 -36.43 6.56 -4.04
CA PHE A 43 -36.80 7.95 -3.76
C PHE A 43 -37.97 8.41 -4.65
N GLY A 44 -38.06 7.88 -5.87
CA GLY A 44 -39.20 8.04 -6.77
C GLY A 44 -40.50 7.32 -6.36
N GLY A 45 -40.49 6.48 -5.32
CA GLY A 45 -41.64 5.71 -4.84
C GLY A 45 -41.47 4.21 -5.05
N GLU A 46 -42.36 3.58 -5.85
CA GLU A 46 -42.27 2.15 -6.17
C GLU A 46 -41.29 1.83 -7.31
N THR A 47 -40.96 2.82 -8.14
CA THR A 47 -39.98 2.69 -9.24
C THR A 47 -38.92 3.78 -9.11
N TYR A 48 -37.73 3.53 -9.66
CA TYR A 48 -36.65 4.50 -9.69
C TYR A 48 -37.05 5.73 -10.53
N GLY A 49 -36.61 6.90 -10.10
CA GLY A 49 -36.87 8.16 -10.77
C GLY A 49 -35.71 9.12 -10.70
N LEU A 50 -35.93 10.36 -11.13
CA LEU A 50 -34.90 11.41 -11.14
C LEU A 50 -34.26 11.64 -9.75
N GLN A 51 -35.03 11.43 -8.69
CA GLN A 51 -34.55 11.59 -7.31
C GLN A 51 -33.53 10.51 -6.94
N ASP A 52 -33.70 9.29 -7.44
CA ASP A 52 -32.75 8.20 -7.22
C ASP A 52 -31.40 8.50 -7.87
N PHE A 53 -31.39 9.04 -9.09
CA PHE A 53 -30.15 9.50 -9.73
C PHE A 53 -29.52 10.68 -8.98
N ALA A 54 -30.33 11.61 -8.47
CA ALA A 54 -29.84 12.76 -7.72
C ALA A 54 -29.22 12.37 -6.36
N PHE A 55 -29.69 11.27 -5.77
CA PHE A 55 -29.11 10.68 -4.56
C PHE A 55 -28.16 9.52 -4.86
N GLY A 56 -27.96 9.13 -6.12
CA GLY A 56 -27.20 7.94 -6.52
C GLY A 56 -25.77 7.92 -6.02
N TRP A 57 -25.18 9.09 -5.76
CA TRP A 57 -23.89 9.23 -5.12
C TRP A 57 -23.84 8.57 -3.72
N LEU A 58 -24.96 8.47 -2.99
CA LEU A 58 -25.06 7.75 -1.71
C LEU A 58 -24.89 6.24 -1.85
N ALA A 59 -25.09 5.67 -3.04
CA ALA A 59 -24.80 4.25 -3.26
C ALA A 59 -23.29 3.98 -3.39
N TYR A 60 -22.48 5.01 -3.69
CA TYR A 60 -21.04 4.90 -3.95
C TYR A 60 -20.17 5.53 -2.86
N TYR A 61 -20.36 6.83 -2.60
CA TYR A 61 -19.45 7.65 -1.78
C TYR A 61 -19.37 7.28 -0.30
N PRO A 62 -20.41 6.77 0.39
CA PRO A 62 -20.26 6.27 1.75
C PRO A 62 -19.19 5.17 1.85
N GLY A 63 -19.15 4.26 0.86
CA GLY A 63 -18.08 3.28 0.74
C GLY A 63 -16.73 3.96 0.50
N ILE A 64 -16.68 5.00 -0.34
CA ILE A 64 -15.47 5.81 -0.56
C ILE A 64 -14.99 6.49 0.73
N ILE A 65 -15.87 7.07 1.55
CA ILE A 65 -15.51 7.74 2.82
C ILE A 65 -15.00 6.74 3.84
N ARG A 66 -15.71 5.62 4.01
CA ARG A 66 -15.26 4.52 4.87
C ARG A 66 -13.89 4.04 4.44
N LYS A 67 -13.68 3.87 3.13
CA LYS A 67 -12.40 3.49 2.54
C LYS A 67 -11.33 4.61 2.76
N ALA A 68 -11.61 5.87 2.49
CA ALA A 68 -10.59 6.93 2.46
C ALA A 68 -10.13 7.36 3.86
N VAL A 69 -11.06 7.42 4.81
CA VAL A 69 -10.81 8.05 6.12
C VAL A 69 -11.31 7.22 7.30
N ASN A 70 -11.66 5.94 7.08
CA ASN A 70 -12.15 5.02 8.10
C ASN A 70 -13.36 5.55 8.89
N LEU A 71 -14.27 6.24 8.20
CA LEU A 71 -15.52 6.69 8.78
C LEU A 71 -16.69 5.89 8.21
N GLU A 72 -17.35 5.13 9.07
CA GLU A 72 -18.64 4.55 8.75
C GLU A 72 -19.71 5.64 8.72
N MET A 73 -20.32 5.81 7.54
CA MET A 73 -21.34 6.82 7.27
C MET A 73 -22.75 6.23 7.14
N LEU A 74 -22.85 4.95 6.78
CA LEU A 74 -24.09 4.20 6.63
C LEU A 74 -23.92 2.82 7.27
N ASP A 75 -24.70 2.54 8.30
CA ASP A 75 -24.86 1.24 8.94
C ASP A 75 -26.33 0.82 8.89
N GLU A 76 -26.59 -0.49 8.85
CA GLU A 76 -27.95 -1.02 8.71
C GLU A 76 -28.81 -0.81 9.96
N GLU A 77 -28.20 -0.67 11.14
CA GLU A 77 -28.91 -0.39 12.40
C GLU A 77 -29.54 1.01 12.38
N THR A 78 -28.81 2.00 11.89
CA THR A 78 -29.21 3.41 11.87
C THR A 78 -29.94 3.78 10.58
N PHE A 79 -29.59 3.17 9.43
CA PHE A 79 -30.05 3.55 8.10
C PHE A 79 -30.58 2.36 7.26
N PRO A 80 -31.54 1.57 7.77
CA PRO A 80 -32.00 0.36 7.09
C PRO A 80 -32.63 0.61 5.71
N ASN A 81 -33.35 1.72 5.52
CA ASN A 81 -33.99 2.02 4.24
C ASN A 81 -32.97 2.43 3.19
N LEU A 82 -32.00 3.28 3.55
CA LEU A 82 -30.91 3.71 2.68
C LEU A 82 -30.03 2.53 2.27
N CYS A 83 -29.68 1.64 3.21
CA CYS A 83 -28.93 0.43 2.89
C CYS A 83 -29.71 -0.45 1.90
N ALA A 84 -30.99 -0.71 2.16
CA ALA A 84 -31.80 -1.53 1.26
C ALA A 84 -32.00 -0.86 -0.12
N TRP A 85 -32.09 0.47 -0.17
CA TRP A 85 -32.18 1.22 -1.43
C TRP A 85 -30.86 1.20 -2.21
N LYS A 86 -29.72 1.34 -1.54
CA LYS A 86 -28.39 1.25 -2.16
C LYS A 86 -28.22 -0.06 -2.91
N GLU A 87 -28.62 -1.19 -2.31
CA GLU A 87 -28.55 -2.50 -2.96
C GLU A 87 -29.42 -2.54 -4.23
N ARG A 88 -30.69 -2.13 -4.12
CA ARG A 88 -31.62 -2.09 -5.26
C ARG A 88 -31.14 -1.16 -6.38
N PHE A 89 -30.60 0.01 -6.03
CA PHE A 89 -30.13 1.01 -6.97
C PHE A 89 -28.87 0.52 -7.70
N SER A 90 -27.94 -0.11 -6.98
CA SER A 90 -26.69 -0.67 -7.54
C SER A 90 -26.96 -1.84 -8.48
N ASP A 91 -27.97 -2.66 -8.20
CA ASP A 91 -28.35 -3.79 -9.05
C ASP A 91 -29.14 -3.42 -10.31
N PHE A 92 -29.53 -2.15 -10.44
CA PHE A 92 -30.27 -1.69 -11.61
C PHE A 92 -29.38 -1.78 -12.87
N PRO A 93 -29.80 -2.43 -13.98
CA PRO A 93 -28.92 -2.76 -15.10
C PRO A 93 -28.09 -1.59 -15.63
N VAL A 94 -28.71 -0.41 -15.82
CA VAL A 94 -28.00 0.79 -16.30
C VAL A 94 -26.97 1.30 -15.29
N ILE A 95 -27.26 1.21 -13.99
CA ILE A 95 -26.30 1.60 -12.94
C ILE A 95 -25.18 0.57 -12.84
N LYS A 96 -25.53 -0.71 -12.83
CA LYS A 96 -24.59 -1.83 -12.76
C LYS A 96 -23.60 -1.87 -13.92
N GLU A 97 -24.08 -1.55 -15.13
CA GLU A 97 -23.26 -1.49 -16.35
C GLU A 97 -22.43 -0.19 -16.47
N ASN A 98 -22.75 0.84 -15.69
CA ASN A 98 -22.11 2.16 -15.77
C ASN A 98 -21.61 2.66 -14.41
N TRP A 99 -21.36 1.75 -13.47
CA TRP A 99 -20.61 2.10 -12.27
C TRP A 99 -19.24 2.59 -12.72
N PRO A 100 -18.67 3.64 -12.10
CA PRO A 100 -17.30 4.03 -12.42
C PRO A 100 -16.40 2.79 -12.32
N ASP A 101 -15.65 2.52 -13.39
CA ASP A 101 -14.68 1.43 -13.44
C ASP A 101 -13.75 1.53 -12.23
N GLU A 102 -13.24 0.38 -11.78
CA GLU A 102 -12.25 0.28 -10.71
C GLU A 102 -10.88 0.81 -11.17
N ASP A 103 -10.81 2.12 -11.39
CA ASP A 103 -9.64 2.80 -11.90
C ASP A 103 -8.53 2.74 -10.85
N ALA A 104 -7.47 2.00 -11.16
CA ALA A 104 -6.24 1.95 -10.41
C ALA A 104 -5.21 2.91 -11.03
N VAL A 105 -4.69 3.85 -10.25
CA VAL A 105 -3.59 4.75 -10.65
C VAL A 105 -2.47 4.65 -9.62
N ILE A 106 -1.23 4.45 -10.07
CA ILE A 106 -0.08 4.37 -9.17
C ILE A 106 0.77 5.63 -9.31
N LEU A 107 0.95 6.37 -8.22
CA LEU A 107 2.00 7.38 -8.12
C LEU A 107 3.29 6.69 -7.66
N MET A 108 4.30 6.66 -8.52
CA MET A 108 5.56 5.97 -8.23
C MET A 108 6.77 6.61 -8.90
N THR A 109 7.97 6.18 -8.52
CA THR A 109 9.18 6.42 -9.32
C THR A 109 9.66 5.09 -9.89
N TRP A 110 10.16 5.11 -11.13
CA TRP A 110 10.57 3.92 -11.89
C TRP A 110 11.62 3.05 -11.17
N SER A 111 12.37 3.62 -10.22
CA SER A 111 13.45 2.93 -9.50
C SER A 111 13.07 2.52 -8.07
N SER A 112 11.80 2.62 -7.67
CA SER A 112 11.41 2.31 -6.29
C SER A 112 11.18 0.82 -6.11
N PRO A 113 11.97 0.12 -5.26
CA PRO A 113 11.71 -1.28 -4.96
C PRO A 113 10.35 -1.48 -4.26
N PHE A 114 9.88 -0.49 -3.52
CA PHE A 114 8.59 -0.51 -2.84
C PHE A 114 7.42 -0.42 -3.81
N ALA A 115 7.55 0.40 -4.86
CA ALA A 115 6.51 0.54 -5.86
C ALA A 115 6.45 -0.68 -6.81
N LEU A 116 7.59 -1.35 -7.05
CA LEU A 116 7.58 -2.60 -7.82
C LEU A 116 6.74 -3.69 -7.19
N ARG A 117 6.66 -3.75 -5.85
CA ARG A 117 5.75 -4.66 -5.14
C ARG A 117 4.32 -4.52 -5.64
N VAL A 118 3.85 -3.27 -5.71
CA VAL A 118 2.50 -2.88 -6.13
C VAL A 118 2.28 -3.23 -7.61
N VAL A 119 3.25 -2.89 -8.47
CA VAL A 119 3.23 -3.22 -9.90
C VAL A 119 3.08 -4.72 -10.12
N TRP A 120 3.90 -5.53 -9.45
CA TRP A 120 3.83 -6.99 -9.58
C TRP A 120 2.52 -7.55 -9.06
N ALA A 121 2.04 -7.07 -7.92
CA ALA A 121 0.77 -7.52 -7.36
C ALA A 121 -0.40 -7.25 -8.33
N LEU A 122 -0.51 -6.04 -8.87
CA LEU A 122 -1.57 -5.71 -9.85
C LEU A 122 -1.45 -6.56 -11.12
N LYS A 123 -0.23 -6.77 -11.64
CA LYS A 123 0.00 -7.62 -12.81
C LYS A 123 -0.39 -9.08 -12.56
N LEU A 124 -0.06 -9.63 -11.39
CA LEU A 124 -0.45 -10.98 -10.99
C LEU A 124 -1.95 -11.14 -10.82
N LYS A 125 -2.66 -10.07 -10.45
CA LYS A 125 -4.13 -10.04 -10.36
C LYS A 125 -4.82 -9.72 -11.70
N GLY A 126 -4.06 -9.41 -12.76
CA GLY A 126 -4.63 -9.00 -14.05
C GLY A 126 -5.36 -7.65 -13.99
N VAL A 127 -5.03 -6.79 -13.03
CA VAL A 127 -5.65 -5.46 -12.87
C VAL A 127 -4.94 -4.46 -13.77
N GLU A 128 -5.71 -3.77 -14.62
CA GLU A 128 -5.22 -2.65 -15.40
C GLU A 128 -5.04 -1.42 -14.52
N TYR A 129 -3.98 -0.65 -14.78
CA TYR A 129 -3.68 0.55 -14.00
C TYR A 129 -2.91 1.58 -14.83
N GLU A 130 -3.11 2.85 -14.49
CA GLU A 130 -2.29 3.94 -14.99
C GLU A 130 -1.11 4.22 -14.06
N THR A 131 -0.03 4.79 -14.60
CA THR A 131 1.15 5.15 -13.81
C THR A 131 1.45 6.64 -13.95
N ILE A 132 1.54 7.32 -12.81
CA ILE A 132 2.04 8.69 -12.70
C ILE A 132 3.46 8.62 -12.12
N TYR A 133 4.45 9.05 -12.91
CA TYR A 133 5.83 9.07 -12.46
C TYR A 133 6.16 10.35 -11.68
N GLU A 134 6.56 10.16 -10.43
CA GLU A 134 6.96 11.23 -9.50
C GLU A 134 8.44 11.57 -9.58
N ASP A 135 8.74 12.87 -9.59
CA ASP A 135 10.06 13.41 -9.29
C ASP A 135 10.20 13.62 -7.78
N LEU A 136 10.98 12.78 -7.11
CA LEU A 136 11.15 12.86 -5.66
C LEU A 136 11.98 14.07 -5.20
N ALA A 137 12.70 14.74 -6.11
CA ALA A 137 13.35 16.02 -5.81
C ALA A 137 12.38 17.20 -5.88
N ASN A 138 11.33 17.08 -6.70
CA ASN A 138 10.28 18.08 -6.88
C ASN A 138 8.89 17.41 -6.89
N LYS A 139 8.43 17.03 -5.69
CA LYS A 139 7.20 16.25 -5.48
C LYS A 139 5.97 17.00 -5.98
N SER A 140 5.08 16.30 -6.68
CA SER A 140 3.84 16.88 -7.20
C SER A 140 2.90 17.33 -6.07
N SER A 141 2.00 18.29 -6.36
CA SER A 141 0.92 18.67 -5.43
C SER A 141 0.03 17.48 -5.10
N SER A 142 -0.26 16.62 -6.09
CA SER A 142 -1.05 15.41 -5.92
C SER A 142 -0.42 14.43 -4.93
N LEU A 143 0.89 14.18 -5.00
CA LEU A 143 1.56 13.32 -4.01
C LEU A 143 1.47 13.90 -2.59
N LEU A 144 1.58 15.22 -2.46
CA LEU A 144 1.49 15.90 -1.16
C LEU A 144 0.06 15.90 -0.61
N GLU A 145 -0.94 15.92 -1.49
CA GLU A 145 -2.36 15.83 -1.13
C GLU A 145 -2.75 14.40 -0.73
N TYR A 146 -2.33 13.41 -1.51
CA TYR A 146 -2.70 12.01 -1.30
C TYR A 146 -1.90 11.30 -0.20
N ASN A 147 -0.68 11.74 0.08
CA ASN A 147 0.14 11.25 1.19
C ASN A 147 0.70 12.42 2.01
N PRO A 148 -0.15 13.18 2.74
CA PRO A 148 0.28 14.39 3.43
C PRO A 148 1.21 14.10 4.62
N VAL A 149 1.12 12.91 5.21
CA VAL A 149 1.91 12.47 6.37
C VAL A 149 3.34 12.12 5.94
N HIS A 150 3.50 11.18 5.01
CA HIS A 150 4.83 10.67 4.67
C HIS A 150 5.41 11.29 3.40
N LYS A 151 4.56 11.80 2.49
CA LYS A 151 4.96 12.44 1.23
C LYS A 151 5.88 11.52 0.41
N LYS A 152 5.58 10.22 0.41
CA LYS A 152 6.39 9.16 -0.20
C LYS A 152 5.55 8.34 -1.18
N VAL A 153 6.26 7.71 -2.12
CA VAL A 153 5.72 6.71 -3.05
C VAL A 153 6.06 5.29 -2.57
N PRO A 154 5.30 4.25 -2.96
CA PRO A 154 4.11 4.30 -3.81
C PRO A 154 2.87 4.86 -3.10
N VAL A 155 1.97 5.44 -3.90
CA VAL A 155 0.56 5.66 -3.55
C VAL A 155 -0.27 4.98 -4.63
N LEU A 156 -1.20 4.11 -4.24
CA LEU A 156 -2.22 3.56 -5.12
C LEU A 156 -3.48 4.39 -4.94
N LEU A 157 -3.95 5.02 -6.01
CA LEU A 157 -5.32 5.53 -6.09
C LEU A 157 -6.18 4.41 -6.63
N HIS A 158 -7.20 4.00 -5.88
CA HIS A 158 -8.26 3.15 -6.41
C HIS A 158 -9.56 3.94 -6.29
N ASN A 159 -10.18 4.27 -7.42
CA ASN A 159 -11.41 5.08 -7.45
C ASN A 159 -11.25 6.45 -6.78
N GLY A 160 -10.09 7.07 -7.00
CA GLY A 160 -9.72 8.36 -6.39
C GLY A 160 -9.34 8.28 -4.91
N ILE A 161 -9.37 7.09 -4.30
CA ILE A 161 -8.99 6.91 -2.89
C ILE A 161 -7.50 6.59 -2.78
N PRO A 162 -6.71 7.38 -2.03
CA PRO A 162 -5.32 7.07 -1.80
C PRO A 162 -5.13 5.96 -0.76
N ILE A 163 -4.40 4.92 -1.15
CA ILE A 163 -3.82 3.90 -0.28
C ILE A 163 -2.29 4.10 -0.31
N CYS A 164 -1.72 4.31 0.87
CA CYS A 164 -0.29 4.55 1.07
C CYS A 164 0.39 3.32 1.68
N GLU A 165 1.73 3.32 1.71
CA GLU A 165 2.59 2.25 2.23
C GLU A 165 2.54 0.95 1.41
N SER A 166 3.66 0.57 0.80
CA SER A 166 3.69 -0.53 -0.17
C SER A 166 3.17 -1.88 0.34
N LEU A 167 3.37 -2.21 1.63
CA LEU A 167 2.89 -3.47 2.20
C LEU A 167 1.38 -3.43 2.44
N VAL A 168 0.87 -2.28 2.89
CA VAL A 168 -0.58 -2.03 3.02
C VAL A 168 -1.26 -2.11 1.66
N ILE A 169 -0.64 -1.51 0.64
CA ILE A 169 -1.14 -1.58 -0.73
C ILE A 169 -1.15 -3.04 -1.23
N LEU A 170 -0.13 -3.85 -0.89
CA LEU A 170 -0.13 -5.27 -1.24
C LEU A 170 -1.28 -6.05 -0.59
N GLU A 171 -1.50 -5.85 0.71
CA GLU A 171 -2.61 -6.50 1.43
C GLU A 171 -3.95 -6.06 0.81
N TYR A 172 -4.10 -4.76 0.56
CA TYR A 172 -5.27 -4.20 -0.10
C TYR A 172 -5.52 -4.82 -1.49
N ILE A 173 -4.49 -4.96 -2.32
CA ILE A 173 -4.60 -5.59 -3.64
C ILE A 173 -5.00 -7.05 -3.51
N ASP A 174 -4.36 -7.80 -2.61
CA ASP A 174 -4.63 -9.21 -2.45
C ASP A 174 -6.10 -9.43 -2.08
N GLU A 175 -6.59 -8.69 -1.11
CA GLU A 175 -7.95 -8.86 -0.63
C GLU A 175 -9.01 -8.26 -1.56
N THR A 176 -8.71 -7.21 -2.32
CA THR A 176 -9.65 -6.61 -3.28
C THR A 176 -9.86 -7.48 -4.51
N TRP A 177 -8.82 -8.16 -5.00
CA TRP A 177 -8.84 -8.89 -6.28
C TRP A 177 -8.52 -10.40 -6.14
N ASN A 178 -8.89 -11.05 -5.02
CA ASN A 178 -8.73 -12.49 -4.83
C ASN A 178 -9.79 -13.34 -5.56
N GLU A 179 -9.43 -14.57 -5.97
CA GLU A 179 -10.31 -15.56 -6.62
C GLU A 179 -11.49 -15.91 -5.70
N GLY A 180 -12.59 -15.16 -5.81
CA GLY A 180 -13.78 -15.33 -4.97
C GLY A 180 -14.62 -14.07 -4.79
N GLY A 181 -14.08 -12.87 -5.05
CA GLY A 181 -14.87 -11.63 -4.95
C GLY A 181 -15.59 -11.50 -3.61
N GLU A 182 -14.89 -11.69 -2.50
CA GLU A 182 -15.43 -11.31 -1.19
C GLU A 182 -15.39 -9.79 -1.04
N ASP A 183 -16.41 -9.28 -0.36
CA ASP A 183 -16.73 -7.87 -0.18
C ASP A 183 -15.48 -7.02 0.14
N GLN A 184 -15.16 -6.07 -0.76
CA GLN A 184 -14.01 -5.17 -0.68
C GLN A 184 -13.94 -4.38 0.64
N GLU A 185 -15.09 -4.25 1.30
CA GLU A 185 -15.24 -3.61 2.61
C GLU A 185 -14.63 -4.45 3.73
N LYS A 186 -14.86 -5.78 3.72
CA LYS A 186 -14.28 -6.72 4.70
C LYS A 186 -12.78 -6.88 4.55
N ALA A 187 -12.32 -6.91 3.31
CA ALA A 187 -10.91 -6.84 2.96
C ALA A 187 -10.26 -5.63 3.65
N LYS A 188 -10.68 -4.44 3.23
CA LYS A 188 -10.09 -3.22 3.74
C LYS A 188 -10.18 -3.07 5.27
N GLU A 189 -11.29 -3.46 5.88
CA GLU A 189 -11.46 -3.44 7.33
C GLU A 189 -10.44 -4.34 8.03
N LYS A 190 -10.20 -5.54 7.48
CA LYS A 190 -9.20 -6.47 7.98
C LYS A 190 -7.76 -5.95 7.81
N VAL A 191 -7.40 -5.37 6.65
CA VAL A 191 -6.09 -4.71 6.49
C VAL A 191 -5.91 -3.60 7.53
N LEU A 192 -6.93 -2.77 7.72
CA LEU A 192 -6.87 -1.65 8.64
C LEU A 192 -6.84 -2.10 10.11
N GLU A 193 -7.55 -3.17 10.45
CA GLU A 193 -7.48 -3.81 11.76
C GLU A 193 -6.08 -4.39 12.01
N ASN A 194 -5.51 -5.10 11.04
CA ASN A 194 -4.15 -5.60 11.11
C ASN A 194 -3.14 -4.46 11.31
N LEU A 195 -3.31 -3.33 10.62
CA LEU A 195 -2.43 -2.17 10.76
C LEU A 195 -2.57 -1.50 12.12
N LYS A 196 -3.79 -1.29 12.60
CA LYS A 196 -4.02 -0.75 13.96
C LYS A 196 -3.47 -1.69 15.02
N PHE A 197 -3.71 -2.99 14.88
CA PHE A 197 -3.15 -4.02 15.75
C PHE A 197 -1.63 -3.94 15.77
N VAL A 198 -1.00 -3.85 14.59
CA VAL A 198 0.44 -3.65 14.44
C VAL A 198 0.91 -2.38 15.13
N GLU A 199 0.30 -1.22 14.84
CA GLU A 199 0.68 0.07 15.43
C GLU A 199 0.54 0.08 16.96
N GLU A 200 -0.52 -0.52 17.49
CA GLU A 200 -0.73 -0.66 18.93
C GLU A 200 0.30 -1.59 19.56
N HIS A 201 0.61 -2.72 18.91
CA HIS A 201 1.62 -3.67 19.39
C HIS A 201 3.05 -3.16 19.22
N LEU A 202 3.27 -2.15 18.39
CA LEU A 202 4.54 -1.45 18.19
C LEU A 202 4.82 -0.37 19.23
N LYS A 203 3.78 0.24 19.83
CA LYS A 203 3.95 1.36 20.75
C LYS A 203 4.80 0.96 21.96
N GLY A 204 6.01 1.52 22.02
CA GLY A 204 6.95 1.33 23.13
C GLY A 204 7.71 0.01 23.13
N LYS A 205 7.53 -0.86 22.12
CA LYS A 205 8.29 -2.10 21.99
C LYS A 205 9.50 -1.90 21.08
N LYS A 206 10.60 -2.60 21.39
CA LYS A 206 11.84 -2.56 20.59
C LYS A 206 11.69 -3.38 19.30
N PHE A 207 10.89 -4.44 19.36
CA PHE A 207 10.56 -5.36 18.27
C PHE A 207 9.05 -5.66 18.27
N PHE A 208 8.50 -6.04 17.11
CA PHE A 208 7.09 -6.40 16.91
C PHE A 208 6.65 -7.52 17.87
N ASP A 209 7.52 -8.51 18.11
CA ASP A 209 7.25 -9.64 19.02
C ASP A 209 7.67 -9.35 20.48
N GLY A 210 7.78 -8.07 20.85
CA GLY A 210 8.12 -7.65 22.21
C GLY A 210 9.58 -7.28 22.42
N GLU A 211 10.20 -7.89 23.43
CA GLU A 211 11.65 -7.80 23.65
C GLU A 211 12.42 -8.82 22.80
N VAL A 212 11.71 -9.76 22.16
CA VAL A 212 12.26 -10.82 21.32
C VAL A 212 12.12 -10.43 19.86
N PHE A 213 13.16 -10.68 19.08
CA PHE A 213 13.22 -10.40 17.66
C PHE A 213 12.44 -11.44 16.84
N GLY A 214 11.49 -11.01 15.99
CA GLY A 214 10.56 -11.89 15.29
C GLY A 214 10.48 -11.72 13.77
N PHE A 215 9.60 -12.52 13.16
CA PHE A 215 9.37 -12.55 11.71
C PHE A 215 8.73 -11.25 11.16
N LEU A 216 7.89 -10.59 11.97
CA LEU A 216 7.26 -9.32 11.59
C LEU A 216 8.28 -8.16 11.56
N ASP A 217 9.29 -8.18 12.43
CA ASP A 217 10.43 -7.21 12.38
C ASP A 217 11.24 -7.31 11.08
N LEU A 218 11.26 -8.51 10.50
CA LEU A 218 11.94 -8.84 9.24
C LEU A 218 11.16 -8.29 8.03
N VAL A 219 9.83 -8.44 8.04
CA VAL A 219 8.91 -8.13 6.93
C VAL A 219 8.55 -6.64 6.88
N PHE A 220 8.25 -6.02 8.03
CA PHE A 220 7.82 -4.62 8.11
C PHE A 220 8.96 -3.59 8.11
N GLY A 221 10.21 -4.05 8.03
CA GLY A 221 11.31 -3.22 7.57
C GLY A 221 12.06 -2.44 8.65
N TRP A 222 12.77 -3.16 9.53
CA TRP A 222 13.87 -2.51 10.28
C TRP A 222 15.25 -3.13 10.05
N LEU A 223 15.36 -4.44 9.75
CA LEU A 223 16.68 -5.06 9.91
C LEU A 223 17.51 -5.20 8.62
N VAL A 224 16.99 -5.84 7.57
CA VAL A 224 17.81 -6.20 6.37
C VAL A 224 18.03 -5.00 5.44
N ALA A 225 16.97 -4.31 5.03
CA ALA A 225 17.12 -3.19 4.10
C ALA A 225 17.98 -2.05 4.68
N PRO A 226 17.82 -1.63 5.96
CA PRO A 226 18.70 -0.63 6.55
C PRO A 226 20.15 -1.09 6.73
N SER A 227 20.41 -2.34 7.14
CA SER A 227 21.79 -2.82 7.31
C SER A 227 22.51 -2.98 5.97
N VAL A 228 21.82 -3.48 4.94
CA VAL A 228 22.32 -3.53 3.57
C VAL A 228 22.60 -2.12 3.05
N PHE A 229 21.66 -1.18 3.24
CA PHE A 229 21.83 0.20 2.80
C PHE A 229 22.96 0.93 3.54
N HIS A 230 23.14 0.62 4.83
CA HIS A 230 24.27 1.11 5.61
C HIS A 230 25.59 0.55 5.06
N ALA A 231 25.71 -0.77 4.90
CA ALA A 231 26.89 -1.40 4.29
C ALA A 231 27.21 -0.85 2.89
N TYR A 232 26.16 -0.54 2.13
CA TYR A 232 26.25 0.06 0.80
C TYR A 232 26.80 1.49 0.80
N THR A 233 26.40 2.32 1.77
CA THR A 233 26.79 3.75 1.84
C THR A 233 28.05 4.01 2.68
N SER A 234 28.43 3.10 3.58
CA SER A 234 29.61 3.21 4.45
C SER A 234 30.95 3.10 3.69
N GLN A 235 32.01 3.64 4.29
CA GLN A 235 33.39 3.60 3.80
C GLN A 235 34.33 2.90 4.80
N GLU A 236 35.46 2.37 4.31
CA GLU A 236 36.58 1.90 5.13
C GLU A 236 36.18 0.92 6.26
N MET A 237 36.63 1.15 7.50
CA MET A 237 36.41 0.24 8.64
C MET A 237 34.91 0.10 8.99
N GLU A 238 34.15 1.20 8.90
CA GLU A 238 32.70 1.22 9.10
C GLU A 238 31.97 0.33 8.08
N LYS A 239 32.51 0.21 6.86
CA LYS A 239 31.94 -0.62 5.80
C LYS A 239 32.02 -2.11 6.13
N GLU A 240 33.13 -2.59 6.71
CA GLU A 240 33.26 -4.00 7.09
C GLU A 240 32.37 -4.37 8.29
N GLU A 241 32.24 -3.48 9.28
CA GLU A 241 31.30 -3.65 10.40
C GLU A 241 29.84 -3.68 9.92
N ALA A 242 29.46 -2.70 9.09
CA ALA A 242 28.13 -2.62 8.50
C ALA A 242 27.80 -3.84 7.62
N LYS A 243 28.79 -4.33 6.85
CA LYS A 243 28.68 -5.56 6.07
C LYS A 243 28.50 -6.77 6.97
N GLY A 244 29.21 -6.86 8.10
CA GLY A 244 29.03 -7.92 9.08
C GLY A 244 27.60 -8.01 9.59
N LEU A 245 26.99 -6.85 9.93
CA LEU A 245 25.59 -6.77 10.33
C LEU A 245 24.63 -7.14 9.18
N ALA A 246 24.89 -6.67 7.96
CA ALA A 246 24.09 -7.04 6.79
C ALA A 246 24.07 -8.55 6.55
N LEU A 247 25.24 -9.19 6.67
CA LEU A 247 25.39 -10.64 6.53
C LEU A 247 24.65 -11.42 7.62
N GLN A 248 24.73 -10.97 8.89
CA GLN A 248 23.95 -11.59 9.98
C GLN A 248 22.44 -11.51 9.72
N ASN A 249 21.97 -10.38 9.20
CA ASN A 249 20.56 -10.19 8.90
C ASN A 249 20.11 -11.06 7.71
N LEU A 250 20.99 -11.24 6.72
CA LEU A 250 20.76 -12.18 5.61
C LEU A 250 20.76 -13.64 6.07
N ASP A 251 21.53 -14.03 7.10
CA ASP A 251 21.45 -15.40 7.66
C ASP A 251 20.07 -15.70 8.23
N ILE A 252 19.40 -14.69 8.79
CA ILE A 252 18.04 -14.83 9.29
C ILE A 252 17.08 -15.07 8.12
N ILE A 253 17.22 -14.32 7.03
CA ILE A 253 16.44 -14.48 5.80
C ILE A 253 16.65 -15.86 5.19
N GLU A 254 17.90 -16.31 5.08
CA GLU A 254 18.27 -17.63 4.55
C GLU A 254 17.57 -18.75 5.33
N LYS A 255 17.56 -18.67 6.66
CA LYS A 255 16.88 -19.64 7.52
C LYS A 255 15.35 -19.68 7.30
N GLN A 256 14.73 -18.57 6.89
CA GLN A 256 13.29 -18.54 6.60
C GLN A 256 12.90 -19.36 5.37
N LEU A 257 13.84 -19.67 4.48
CA LEU A 257 13.64 -20.46 3.26
C LEU A 257 13.88 -21.97 3.46
N ILE A 258 14.30 -22.42 4.65
CA ILE A 258 14.54 -23.84 4.90
C ILE A 258 13.26 -24.65 4.64
N GLY A 259 13.36 -25.58 3.69
CA GLY A 259 12.23 -26.44 3.28
C GLY A 259 11.15 -25.74 2.48
N LYS A 260 11.40 -24.52 1.96
CA LYS A 260 10.43 -23.75 1.18
C LYS A 260 11.01 -23.36 -0.18
N LYS A 261 10.16 -23.35 -1.20
CA LYS A 261 10.51 -22.85 -2.55
C LYS A 261 10.45 -21.33 -2.62
N PHE A 262 9.49 -20.77 -1.88
CA PHE A 262 9.14 -19.37 -1.79
C PHE A 262 9.09 -18.94 -0.32
N PHE A 263 9.22 -17.66 0.00
CA PHE A 263 9.05 -17.19 1.39
C PHE A 263 7.65 -17.52 1.91
N SER A 264 6.64 -17.50 1.04
CA SER A 264 5.27 -17.93 1.34
C SER A 264 5.07 -19.46 1.40
N GLY A 265 6.10 -20.27 1.17
CA GLY A 265 6.06 -21.73 1.32
C GLY A 265 6.31 -22.48 0.01
N ALA A 266 5.42 -23.42 -0.32
CA ALA A 266 5.52 -24.20 -1.56
C ALA A 266 5.13 -23.36 -2.80
N THR A 267 4.23 -22.41 -2.61
CA THR A 267 3.73 -21.48 -3.63
C THR A 267 4.16 -20.07 -3.33
N PHE A 268 4.28 -19.28 -4.40
CA PHE A 268 4.52 -17.85 -4.33
C PHE A 268 3.37 -17.13 -3.61
N GLY A 269 3.68 -16.06 -2.87
CA GLY A 269 2.65 -15.21 -2.26
C GLY A 269 3.17 -13.86 -1.77
N PHE A 270 2.42 -13.27 -0.84
CA PHE A 270 2.66 -11.93 -0.29
C PHE A 270 4.11 -11.68 0.15
N LEU A 271 4.71 -12.64 0.85
CA LEU A 271 6.06 -12.48 1.40
C LEU A 271 7.13 -12.43 0.31
N ASP A 272 6.91 -13.12 -0.79
CA ASP A 272 7.80 -13.08 -1.95
C ASP A 272 7.79 -11.70 -2.60
N LEU A 273 6.62 -11.06 -2.70
CA LEU A 273 6.51 -9.67 -3.16
C LEU A 273 7.19 -8.70 -2.20
N ALA A 274 6.99 -8.87 -0.88
CA ALA A 274 7.62 -8.03 0.14
C ALA A 274 9.16 -8.08 0.05
N PHE A 275 9.73 -9.27 -0.11
CA PHE A 275 11.18 -9.47 -0.23
C PHE A 275 11.73 -9.39 -1.65
N GLY A 276 10.87 -9.24 -2.67
CA GLY A 276 11.24 -9.30 -4.09
C GLY A 276 12.36 -8.33 -4.51
N TRP A 277 12.54 -7.22 -3.78
CA TRP A 277 13.67 -6.30 -4.02
C TRP A 277 15.04 -6.98 -3.87
N ILE A 278 15.19 -7.99 -3.01
CA ILE A 278 16.42 -8.76 -2.81
C ILE A 278 16.87 -9.42 -4.13
N ALA A 279 15.92 -9.85 -4.97
CA ALA A 279 16.23 -10.56 -6.20
C ALA A 279 17.04 -9.70 -7.19
N ASN A 280 16.85 -8.37 -7.21
CA ASN A 280 17.54 -7.49 -8.17
C ASN A 280 18.37 -6.37 -7.52
N TYR A 281 17.78 -5.62 -6.58
CA TYR A 281 18.41 -4.41 -6.01
C TYR A 281 19.63 -4.74 -5.15
N LEU A 282 19.65 -5.90 -4.48
CA LEU A 282 20.81 -6.31 -3.69
C LEU A 282 22.07 -6.45 -4.57
N GLY A 283 21.93 -7.04 -5.77
CA GLY A 283 23.04 -7.15 -6.72
C GLY A 283 23.49 -5.79 -7.28
N ILE A 284 22.56 -4.84 -7.43
CA ILE A 284 22.90 -3.46 -7.80
C ILE A 284 23.70 -2.79 -6.68
N PHE A 285 23.32 -2.96 -5.41
CA PHE A 285 24.06 -2.43 -4.27
C PHE A 285 25.44 -3.09 -4.10
N GLU A 286 25.55 -4.40 -4.36
CA GLU A 286 26.83 -5.10 -4.40
C GLU A 286 27.77 -4.46 -5.43
N GLU A 287 27.29 -4.25 -6.66
CA GLU A 287 28.08 -3.69 -7.76
C GLU A 287 28.47 -2.24 -7.51
N THR A 288 27.51 -1.37 -7.21
CA THR A 288 27.76 0.08 -7.07
C THR A 288 28.40 0.44 -5.73
N GLY A 289 28.22 -0.40 -4.71
CA GLY A 289 28.86 -0.28 -3.41
C GLY A 289 30.24 -0.91 -3.32
N GLY A 290 30.61 -1.77 -4.27
CA GLY A 290 31.80 -2.61 -4.18
C GLY A 290 31.77 -3.48 -2.91
N ILE A 291 30.63 -4.12 -2.64
CA ILE A 291 30.43 -5.09 -1.54
C ILE A 291 29.98 -6.42 -2.10
N LYS A 292 30.37 -7.51 -1.43
CA LYS A 292 29.80 -8.84 -1.68
C LYS A 292 29.02 -9.26 -0.45
N LEU A 293 27.74 -9.52 -0.64
CA LEU A 293 26.76 -9.91 0.37
C LEU A 293 26.13 -11.28 0.07
N LEU A 294 25.89 -11.63 -1.20
CA LEU A 294 25.35 -12.95 -1.57
C LEU A 294 26.41 -13.82 -2.22
N ASP A 295 26.94 -14.77 -1.46
CA ASP A 295 27.76 -15.87 -1.98
C ASP A 295 27.01 -17.22 -1.88
N LYS A 296 27.37 -18.14 -2.76
CA LYS A 296 26.68 -19.43 -2.89
C LYS A 296 26.93 -20.39 -1.73
N GLU A 297 28.06 -20.24 -1.03
CA GLU A 297 28.41 -21.11 0.09
C GLU A 297 27.55 -20.79 1.32
N ARG A 298 27.27 -19.50 1.54
CA ARG A 298 26.51 -19.02 2.70
C ARG A 298 25.01 -18.85 2.44
N PHE A 299 24.62 -18.45 1.23
CA PHE A 299 23.22 -18.11 0.90
C PHE A 299 22.64 -18.90 -0.28
N PRO A 300 22.76 -20.24 -0.31
CA PRO A 300 22.25 -21.05 -1.42
C PRO A 300 20.72 -20.94 -1.60
N LEU A 301 19.93 -20.84 -0.52
CA LEU A 301 18.47 -20.80 -0.58
C LEU A 301 17.96 -19.45 -1.07
N ILE A 302 18.54 -18.32 -0.62
CA ILE A 302 18.21 -17.00 -1.18
C ILE A 302 18.51 -16.97 -2.69
N LEU A 303 19.62 -17.57 -3.13
CA LEU A 303 19.97 -17.61 -4.56
C LEU A 303 18.98 -18.46 -5.37
N GLU A 304 18.59 -19.64 -4.85
CA GLU A 304 17.57 -20.49 -5.47
C GLU A 304 16.21 -19.79 -5.52
N TRP A 305 15.78 -19.20 -4.39
CA TRP A 305 14.57 -18.39 -4.32
C TRP A 305 14.58 -17.23 -5.33
N LYS A 306 15.71 -16.50 -5.43
CA LYS A 306 15.87 -15.40 -6.37
C LYS A 306 15.68 -15.86 -7.81
N GLU A 307 16.21 -17.04 -8.18
CA GLU A 307 16.02 -17.62 -9.51
C GLU A 307 14.55 -17.99 -9.75
N ASN A 308 13.92 -18.66 -8.78
CA ASN A 308 12.49 -19.02 -8.83
C ASN A 308 11.60 -17.77 -8.98
N PHE A 309 11.81 -16.75 -8.14
CA PHE A 309 11.07 -15.49 -8.15
C PHE A 309 11.25 -14.72 -9.47
N SER A 310 12.49 -14.61 -9.96
CA SER A 310 12.80 -13.84 -11.18
C SER A 310 12.28 -14.51 -12.46
N ASN A 311 11.94 -15.80 -12.40
CA ASN A 311 11.40 -16.56 -13.53
C ASN A 311 9.86 -16.53 -13.61
N ILE A 312 9.17 -15.94 -12.62
CA ILE A 312 7.73 -15.69 -12.70
C ILE A 312 7.48 -14.68 -13.83
N PRO A 313 6.58 -14.94 -14.81
CA PRO A 313 6.40 -14.09 -15.99
C PRO A 313 6.17 -12.61 -15.66
N GLU A 314 5.23 -12.33 -14.76
CA GLU A 314 4.84 -10.99 -14.34
C GLU A 314 5.99 -10.24 -13.64
N ILE A 315 6.89 -10.97 -12.97
CA ILE A 315 8.09 -10.40 -12.35
C ILE A 315 9.15 -10.12 -13.41
N LYS A 316 9.43 -11.12 -14.25
CA LYS A 316 10.48 -11.12 -15.27
C LYS A 316 10.31 -9.98 -16.26
N GLU A 317 9.08 -9.71 -16.66
CA GLU A 317 8.73 -8.71 -17.67
C GLU A 317 8.69 -7.28 -17.12
N ASN A 318 8.63 -7.10 -15.80
CA ASN A 318 8.40 -5.79 -15.16
C ASN A 318 9.58 -5.32 -14.30
N TRP A 319 10.79 -5.84 -14.53
CA TRP A 319 11.99 -5.26 -13.93
C TRP A 319 12.32 -3.90 -14.55
N PRO A 320 12.74 -2.89 -13.76
CA PRO A 320 13.27 -1.68 -14.33
C PRO A 320 14.59 -1.95 -15.05
N ASP A 321 14.91 -1.07 -16.01
CA ASP A 321 16.16 -1.11 -16.75
C ASP A 321 17.38 -1.12 -15.80
N ARG A 322 18.19 -2.18 -15.92
CA ARG A 322 19.31 -2.43 -15.02
C ARG A 322 20.39 -1.36 -15.13
N GLU A 323 20.71 -0.90 -16.33
CA GLU A 323 21.78 0.09 -16.55
C GLU A 323 21.38 1.45 -15.95
N LYS A 324 20.12 1.84 -16.11
CA LYS A 324 19.55 3.03 -15.46
C LYS A 324 19.58 2.88 -13.94
N LEU A 325 19.19 1.73 -13.39
CA LEU A 325 19.27 1.48 -11.94
C LEU A 325 20.71 1.61 -11.43
N VAL A 326 21.67 0.95 -12.07
CA VAL A 326 23.10 1.02 -11.69
C VAL A 326 23.59 2.47 -11.71
N THR A 327 23.28 3.22 -12.77
CA THR A 327 23.67 4.63 -12.90
C THR A 327 23.07 5.48 -11.78
N LYS A 328 21.76 5.35 -11.55
CA LYS A 328 21.05 6.10 -10.50
C LYS A 328 21.59 5.78 -9.11
N PHE A 329 21.78 4.51 -8.79
CA PHE A 329 22.25 4.11 -7.47
C PHE A 329 23.71 4.51 -7.25
N ARG A 330 24.58 4.41 -8.26
CA ARG A 330 25.95 4.95 -8.18
C ARG A 330 25.97 6.43 -7.79
N LEU A 331 25.19 7.26 -8.48
CA LEU A 331 25.06 8.69 -8.17
C LEU A 331 24.46 8.94 -6.79
N MET A 332 23.43 8.17 -6.41
CA MET A 332 22.83 8.24 -5.07
C MET A 332 23.87 7.94 -3.98
N ARG A 333 24.72 6.93 -4.18
CA ARG A 333 25.76 6.55 -3.23
C ARG A 333 26.77 7.69 -3.04
N GLU A 334 27.26 8.25 -4.14
CA GLU A 334 28.19 9.37 -4.13
C GLU A 334 27.61 10.56 -3.36
N TYR A 335 26.33 10.87 -3.58
CA TYR A 335 25.62 11.89 -2.81
C TYR A 335 25.60 11.57 -1.31
N TYR A 336 25.16 10.39 -0.88
CA TYR A 336 25.11 10.04 0.56
C TYR A 336 26.49 10.08 1.23
N ILE A 337 27.54 9.60 0.55
CA ILE A 337 28.91 9.67 1.05
C ILE A 337 29.35 11.12 1.22
N SER A 338 29.09 11.97 0.23
CA SER A 338 29.45 13.40 0.28
C SER A 338 28.77 14.12 1.45
N VAL A 339 27.49 13.84 1.70
CA VAL A 339 26.73 14.40 2.83
C VAL A 339 27.28 13.91 4.18
N ALA A 340 27.62 12.63 4.29
CA ALA A 340 28.21 12.08 5.51
C ALA A 340 29.59 12.69 5.79
N ALA A 341 30.43 12.86 4.76
CA ALA A 341 31.73 13.51 4.87
C ALA A 341 31.60 14.98 5.33
N ALA A 342 30.68 15.74 4.72
CA ALA A 342 30.43 17.13 5.10
C ALA A 342 29.99 17.28 6.57
N LYS A 343 29.17 16.36 7.09
CA LYS A 343 28.77 16.36 8.51
C LYS A 343 29.95 16.14 9.45
N ARG A 344 30.89 15.24 9.10
CA ARG A 344 32.10 14.96 9.90
C ARG A 344 33.10 16.12 9.93
N THR A 345 33.07 17.01 8.94
CA THR A 345 33.95 18.20 8.90
C THR A 345 33.43 19.34 9.76
N ILE A 346 32.13 19.33 10.10
CA ILE A 346 31.45 20.39 10.87
C ILE A 346 31.33 20.03 12.37
N SER A 347 31.36 18.74 12.72
CA SER A 347 31.45 18.21 14.09
C SER A 347 32.88 18.18 14.61
#